data_AF-A0A3G1IE98-F1
#
_entry.id   AF-A0A3G1IE98-F1
#
_cell.length_a   1.000
_cell.length_b   1.000
_cell.length_c   1.000
_cell.angle_alpha   90.00
_cell.angle_beta   90.00
_cell.angle_gamma   90.00
#
_symmetry.space_group_name_H-M   'P 1'
#
loop_
_entity.id
_entity.type
_entity.pdbx_description
1 polymer ?
#
loop_
_entity_poly.entity_id
_entity_poly.type
_entity_poly.pdbx_seq_one_letter_code
_entity_poly.pdbx_strand_id
1 'polypeptide(L)'
;MSTVNDVIISFGDDSKRYSRDFQTKDEFKKSWYAVLSRAHASVEAKVSCSCKGKGQKSLSVKYNSGGDTYFLARYPNTGSQHSPDSCI
;
A
#
# COMPACT_ATOMS: atom_id res chain seq x y z
N MET A 1 10.80 6.51 -14.43
CA MET A 1 10.97 5.20 -13.75
C MET A 1 10.13 5.25 -12.47
N SER A 2 8.97 4.58 -12.44
CA SER A 2 8.09 4.58 -11.26
C SER A 2 8.74 3.82 -10.12
N THR A 3 9.26 4.55 -9.13
CA THR A 3 9.91 4.02 -7.93
C THR A 3 8.83 3.58 -6.93
N VAL A 4 8.38 2.34 -7.06
CA VAL A 4 7.53 1.70 -6.04
C VAL A 4 8.34 1.64 -4.74
N ASN A 5 7.87 2.33 -3.70
CA ASN A 5 8.52 2.38 -2.40
C ASN A 5 8.04 1.24 -1.49
N ASP A 6 8.80 0.95 -0.44
CA ASP A 6 8.38 0.00 0.58
C ASP A 6 7.09 0.49 1.26
N VAL A 7 6.23 -0.45 1.65
CA VAL A 7 4.94 -0.17 2.31
C VAL A 7 4.97 -0.75 3.71
N ILE A 8 4.47 0.00 4.68
CA ILE A 8 4.31 -0.42 6.06
C ILE A 8 2.82 -0.61 6.29
N ILE A 9 2.42 -1.79 6.77
CA ILE A 9 1.04 -2.08 7.15
C ILE A 9 1.03 -2.36 8.65
N SER A 10 0.24 -1.60 9.37
CA SER A 10 0.02 -1.78 10.80
C SER A 10 -1.37 -2.34 11.05
N PHE A 11 -1.47 -3.39 11.85
CA PHE A 11 -2.69 -4.02 12.32
C PHE A 11 -2.77 -3.81 13.84
N GLY A 12 -3.43 -2.75 14.28
CA GLY A 12 -3.41 -2.36 15.71
C GLY A 12 -1.98 -2.03 16.16
N ASP A 13 -1.42 -2.85 17.04
CA ASP A 13 -0.07 -2.69 17.61
C ASP A 13 1.04 -3.33 16.74
N ASP A 14 0.70 -4.30 15.89
CA ASP A 14 1.69 -4.99 15.04
C ASP A 14 1.92 -4.19 13.75
N SER A 15 3.17 -3.89 13.42
CA SER A 15 3.52 -3.21 12.16
C SER A 15 4.54 -4.00 11.36
N LYS A 16 4.24 -4.22 10.08
CA LYS A 16 5.07 -4.97 9.15
C LYS A 16 5.45 -4.15 7.94
N ARG A 17 6.72 -4.22 7.59
CA ARG A 17 7.29 -3.59 6.39
C ARG A 17 7.34 -4.60 5.26
N TYR A 18 6.80 -4.21 4.11
CA TYR A 18 6.74 -4.98 2.88
C TYR A 18 7.56 -4.27 1.81
N SER A 19 8.63 -4.93 1.39
CA SER A 19 9.54 -4.37 0.38
C SER A 19 8.87 -4.26 -0.99
N ARG A 20 9.39 -3.39 -1.85
CA ARG A 20 8.96 -3.28 -3.26
C ARG A 20 8.83 -4.65 -3.95
N ASP A 21 9.85 -5.49 -3.84
CA ASP A 21 9.87 -6.81 -4.49
C ASP A 21 8.69 -7.69 -4.07
N PHE A 22 8.28 -7.61 -2.80
CA PHE A 22 7.13 -8.35 -2.30
C PHE A 22 5.81 -7.87 -2.90
N GLN A 23 5.74 -6.58 -3.27
CA GLN A 23 4.55 -5.98 -3.87
C GLN A 23 4.47 -6.23 -5.38
N THR A 24 5.62 -6.34 -6.06
CA THR A 24 5.67 -6.37 -7.53
C THR A 24 6.01 -7.74 -8.12
N LYS A 25 6.71 -8.61 -7.41
CA LYS A 25 7.09 -9.93 -7.95
C LYS A 25 5.89 -10.87 -7.95
N ASP A 26 5.72 -11.59 -9.06
CA ASP A 26 4.61 -12.52 -9.25
C ASP A 26 4.62 -13.66 -8.22
N GLU A 27 5.81 -14.09 -7.79
CA GLU A 27 6.00 -15.12 -6.75
C GLU A 27 5.30 -14.75 -5.42
N PHE A 28 5.20 -13.45 -5.11
CA PHE A 28 4.57 -12.95 -3.89
C PHE A 28 3.15 -12.44 -4.12
N LYS A 29 2.63 -12.48 -5.35
CA LYS A 29 1.31 -11.92 -5.70
C LYS A 29 0.18 -12.51 -4.85
N LYS A 30 0.19 -13.82 -4.61
CA LYS A 30 -0.80 -14.48 -3.72
C LYS A 30 -0.68 -14.01 -2.27
N SER A 31 0.54 -13.97 -1.74
CA SER A 31 0.80 -13.51 -0.38
C SER A 31 0.46 -12.04 -0.19
N TRP A 32 0.79 -11.20 -1.17
CA TRP A 32 0.47 -9.78 -1.19
C TRP A 32 -1.03 -9.53 -1.28
N TYR A 33 -1.74 -10.28 -2.12
CA TYR A 33 -3.20 -10.25 -2.17
C TYR A 33 -3.82 -10.58 -0.80
N ALA A 34 -3.34 -11.62 -0.11
CA ALA A 34 -3.85 -11.98 1.21
C ALA A 34 -3.60 -10.88 2.26
N VAL A 35 -2.42 -10.24 2.21
CA VAL A 35 -2.08 -9.10 3.08
C VAL A 35 -3.01 -7.92 2.83
N LEU A 36 -3.25 -7.56 1.57
CA LEU A 36 -4.15 -6.48 1.20
C LEU A 36 -5.61 -6.80 1.55
N SER A 37 -6.07 -8.02 1.29
CA SER A 37 -7.41 -8.47 1.66
C SER A 37 -7.63 -8.37 3.17
N ARG A 38 -6.64 -8.79 3.98
CA ARG A 38 -6.69 -8.66 5.43
C ARG A 38 -6.72 -7.19 5.85
N ALA A 39 -5.87 -6.34 5.26
CA ALA A 39 -5.83 -4.91 5.55
C ALA A 39 -7.13 -4.21 5.15
N HIS A 40 -7.79 -4.63 4.07
CA HIS A 40 -9.09 -4.12 3.67
C HIS A 40 -10.22 -4.55 4.62
N ALA A 41 -10.19 -5.80 5.10
CA ALA A 41 -11.18 -6.32 6.04
C ALA A 41 -11.00 -5.80 7.48
N SER A 42 -9.82 -5.31 7.83
CA SER A 42 -9.49 -4.85 9.18
C SER A 42 -9.79 -3.36 9.33
N VAL A 43 -10.69 -3.00 10.25
CA VAL A 43 -11.05 -1.60 10.53
C VAL A 43 -9.87 -0.80 11.08
N GLU A 44 -8.98 -1.45 11.84
CA GLU A 44 -7.81 -0.82 12.46
C GLU A 44 -6.55 -0.86 11.61
N ALA A 45 -6.62 -1.40 10.38
CA ALA A 45 -5.45 -1.49 9.53
C ALA A 45 -5.04 -0.11 8.99
N LYS A 46 -3.79 0.25 9.24
CA LYS A 46 -3.17 1.47 8.72
C LYS A 46 -2.10 1.09 7.72
N VAL A 47 -2.30 1.46 6.45
CA VAL A 47 -1.30 1.28 5.41
C VAL A 47 -0.58 2.61 5.19
N SER A 48 0.74 2.59 5.18
CA SER A 48 1.59 3.76 4.96
C SER A 48 2.74 3.48 4.00
N CYS A 49 3.08 4.44 3.14
CA CYS A 49 4.26 4.35 2.29
C CYS A 49 5.52 4.75 3.06
N SER A 50 6.67 4.17 2.72
CA SER A 50 7.99 4.51 3.27
C SER A 50 8.76 5.54 2.44
N CYS A 51 8.12 6.26 1.52
CA CYS A 51 8.77 7.27 0.66
C CYS A 51 9.36 8.44 1.47
N LYS A 52 10.30 9.21 0.90
CA LYS A 52 10.95 10.35 1.59
C LYS A 52 10.14 11.66 1.58
N GLY A 53 8.93 11.66 1.01
CA GLY A 53 8.10 12.87 0.90
C GLY A 53 7.64 13.43 2.25
N LYS A 54 7.51 14.76 2.34
CA LYS A 54 6.93 15.49 3.48
C LYS A 54 5.40 15.53 3.34
N GLY A 55 4.72 14.43 3.62
CA GLY A 55 3.25 14.34 3.59
C GLY A 55 2.74 13.18 4.44
N GLN A 56 1.43 13.17 4.77
CA GLN A 56 0.79 12.03 5.41
C GLN A 56 0.85 10.82 4.48
N LYS A 57 1.61 9.80 4.87
CA LYS A 57 1.96 8.70 3.97
C LYS A 57 0.90 7.61 3.87
N SER A 58 -0.31 7.89 4.33
CA SER A 58 -1.39 6.90 4.39
C SER A 58 -1.82 6.45 2.99
N LEU A 59 -2.08 5.16 2.85
CA LEU A 59 -2.61 4.51 1.66
C LEU A 59 -3.94 3.84 2.03
N SER A 60 -4.83 3.75 1.06
CA SER A 60 -6.07 3.00 1.18
C SER A 60 -5.96 1.72 0.36
N VAL A 61 -6.37 0.59 0.93
CA VAL A 61 -6.56 -0.62 0.13
C VAL A 61 -7.89 -0.48 -0.59
N LYS A 62 -7.91 -0.72 -1.90
CA LYS A 62 -9.13 -0.81 -2.70
C LYS A 62 -9.19 -2.15 -3.40
N TYR A 63 -10.41 -2.67 -3.53
CA TYR A 63 -10.68 -3.85 -4.33
C TYR A 63 -11.01 -3.44 -5.77
N ASN A 64 -10.33 -4.05 -6.74
CA ASN A 64 -10.60 -3.88 -8.17
C ASN A 64 -11.48 -5.04 -8.64
N SER A 65 -12.79 -4.80 -8.75
CA SER A 65 -13.74 -5.80 -9.24
C SER A 65 -13.47 -6.24 -10.68
N GLY A 66 -12.85 -5.40 -11.52
CA GLY A 66 -12.53 -5.74 -12.90
C GLY A 66 -11.33 -6.69 -13.07
N GLY A 67 -10.53 -6.87 -12.02
CA GLY A 67 -9.34 -7.74 -12.04
C GLY A 67 -9.27 -8.71 -10.87
N ASP A 68 -10.36 -8.82 -10.09
CA ASP A 68 -10.46 -9.61 -8.86
C ASP A 68 -9.24 -9.48 -7.94
N THR A 69 -8.73 -8.25 -7.79
CA THR A 69 -7.46 -8.00 -7.09
C THR A 69 -7.57 -6.80 -6.17
N TYR A 70 -6.91 -6.87 -5.03
CA TYR A 70 -6.68 -5.68 -4.21
C TYR A 70 -5.50 -4.88 -4.75
N PHE A 71 -5.56 -3.57 -4.59
CA PHE A 71 -4.47 -2.66 -4.91
C PHE A 71 -4.40 -1.53 -3.90
N LEU A 72 -3.21 -0.96 -3.76
CA LEU A 72 -3.00 0.23 -2.94
C LEU A 72 -3.36 1.47 -3.76
N ALA A 73 -4.29 2.23 -3.23
CA ALA A 73 -4.68 3.53 -3.73
C ALA A 73 -4.23 4.63 -2.76
N ARG A 74 -4.23 5.86 -3.26
CA ARG A 74 -4.03 7.04 -2.40
C ARG A 74 -5.17 7.13 -1.40
N TYR A 75 -4.82 7.52 -0.17
CA TYR A 75 -5.83 7.88 0.80
C TYR A 75 -6.57 9.15 0.31
N PRO A 76 -7.91 9.19 0.36
CA PRO A 76 -8.64 10.38 -0.03
C PRO A 76 -8.23 11.58 0.83
N ASN A 77 -8.04 12.75 0.21
CA ASN A 77 -7.63 14.02 0.84
C ASN A 77 -6.17 14.15 1.33
N THR A 78 -5.24 13.24 1.02
CA THR A 78 -3.80 13.40 1.36
C THR A 78 -2.95 14.14 0.31
N GLY A 79 -3.60 14.83 -0.64
CA GLY A 79 -2.94 15.75 -1.59
C GLY A 79 -2.10 15.09 -2.69
N SER A 80 -1.56 15.93 -3.59
CA SER A 80 -0.79 15.51 -4.79
C SER A 80 0.58 14.89 -4.48
N GLN A 81 1.03 14.95 -3.22
CA GLN A 81 2.36 14.52 -2.77
C GLN A 81 2.56 13.00 -2.69
N HIS A 82 1.52 12.21 -2.97
CA HIS A 82 1.59 10.74 -2.95
C HIS A 82 1.17 10.09 -4.28
N SER A 83 1.41 10.79 -5.38
CA SER A 83 1.45 10.16 -6.69
C SER A 83 2.58 9.13 -6.76
N PRO A 84 2.41 8.00 -7.48
CA PRO A 84 3.56 7.19 -7.89
C PRO A 84 4.57 8.02 -8.71
N ASP A 85 4.12 9.17 -9.22
CA ASP A 85 4.88 10.22 -9.88
C ASP A 85 5.55 11.24 -8.91
N SER A 86 5.05 11.41 -7.69
CA SER A 86 5.58 12.39 -6.72
C SER A 86 6.58 11.79 -5.73
N CYS A 87 7.08 10.59 -6.03
CA CYS A 87 8.24 10.01 -5.35
C CYS A 87 9.54 10.43 -6.05
N ILE A 88 9.69 11.74 -6.30
CA ILE A 88 10.94 12.37 -6.74
C ILE A 88 11.55 13.13 -5.55
#